data_AF-A0A6F9AYN4-F1
#
_entry.id   AF-A0A6F9AYN4-F1
#
_cell.length_a   1.000
_cell.length_b   1.000
_cell.length_c   1.000
_cell.angle_alpha   90.00
_cell.angle_beta   90.00
_cell.angle_gamma   90.00
#
_symmetry.space_group_name_H-M   'P 1'
#
loop_
_entity.id
_entity.type
_entity.pdbx_description
1 polymer ?
#
loop_
_entity_poly.entity_id
_entity_poly.type
_entity_poly.pdbx_seq_one_letter_code
_entity_poly.pdbx_strand_id
1 'polypeptide(L)'
;MPHGMGYGREGLADSGGGEEGWRKGGEEVEGGEEWASFQSSSQSSISNIPHFSKLNRRDGVGGWSPQVTDRHPWLQLDLRDRMEVTAISTQGRYGSSDWVSGYLLLFSDTGLAWKQYRQEDGVGRFVGNVNADSVVHHKLSHSIRSRFLRFVPLDWNPSGWVGLRVEVYGCAYKSYVADFDGRSSLLYRFNQKSMSTVKDVISLRFKSRQAEGVLLHGEGQRGDYITLELHRGRLALYLNLGEFVTPGHAVSLPQP
;
A
#
# COMPACT_ATOMS: atom_id res chain seq x y z
N MET A 1 -42.04 -49.78 37.59
CA MET A 1 -42.55 -50.19 36.25
C MET A 1 -42.46 -48.97 35.34
N PRO A 2 -41.96 -49.08 34.09
CA PRO A 2 -40.54 -48.77 33.80
C PRO A 2 -40.27 -47.80 32.64
N HIS A 3 -38.96 -47.60 32.39
CA HIS A 3 -38.24 -47.12 31.17
C HIS A 3 -38.27 -45.62 30.81
N GLY A 4 -37.16 -44.98 30.41
CA GLY A 4 -35.81 -45.47 30.14
C GLY A 4 -34.77 -44.35 29.94
N MET A 5 -33.50 -44.75 30.00
CA MET A 5 -32.29 -43.97 29.71
C MET A 5 -32.16 -43.62 28.22
N GLY A 6 -31.44 -42.54 27.88
CA GLY A 6 -30.93 -42.39 26.52
C GLY A 6 -30.29 -41.04 26.14
N TYR A 7 -28.98 -40.94 26.37
CA TYR A 7 -27.95 -40.20 25.62
C TYR A 7 -28.05 -38.69 25.37
N GLY A 8 -27.11 -37.97 25.99
CA GLY A 8 -26.68 -36.64 25.56
C GLY A 8 -25.96 -36.68 24.21
N ARG A 9 -26.19 -35.64 23.41
CA ARG A 9 -25.33 -35.26 22.29
C ARG A 9 -24.73 -33.90 22.59
N GLU A 10 -23.41 -33.86 22.49
CA GLU A 10 -22.56 -32.68 22.51
C GLU A 10 -23.04 -31.67 21.47
N GLY A 11 -23.12 -30.41 21.89
CA GLY A 11 -23.35 -29.29 20.99
C GLY A 11 -22.14 -29.11 20.09
N LEU A 12 -22.28 -29.44 18.81
CA LEU A 12 -21.40 -28.90 17.78
C LEU A 12 -21.64 -27.40 17.71
N ALA A 13 -20.63 -26.64 18.12
CA ALA A 13 -20.49 -25.26 17.72
C ALA A 13 -20.36 -25.22 16.20
N ASP A 14 -21.43 -24.81 15.53
CA ASP A 14 -21.39 -24.38 14.14
C ASP A 14 -20.59 -23.08 14.10
N SER A 15 -19.29 -23.20 13.83
CA SER A 15 -18.44 -22.07 13.47
C SER A 15 -18.85 -21.63 12.07
N GLY A 16 -19.95 -20.88 12.00
CA GLY A 16 -20.31 -20.04 10.87
C GLY A 16 -19.23 -18.98 10.70
N GLY A 17 -18.13 -19.36 10.04
CA GLY A 17 -17.13 -18.45 9.52
C GLY A 17 -17.78 -17.62 8.44
N GLY A 18 -18.40 -16.52 8.87
CA GLY A 18 -18.93 -15.50 7.98
C GLY A 18 -17.86 -15.07 7.00
N GLU A 19 -18.23 -15.07 5.71
CA GLU A 19 -17.48 -14.40 4.66
C GLU A 19 -17.36 -12.93 5.05
N GLU A 20 -16.22 -12.52 5.59
CA GLU A 20 -15.87 -11.10 5.68
C GLU A 20 -15.53 -10.59 4.28
N GLY A 21 -16.58 -10.39 3.48
CA GLY A 21 -16.54 -9.67 2.22
C GLY A 21 -16.16 -8.20 2.46
N TRP A 22 -15.27 -7.68 1.62
CA TRP A 22 -14.72 -6.33 1.75
C TRP A 22 -15.79 -5.24 1.65
N ARG A 23 -15.83 -4.36 2.66
CA ARG A 23 -16.59 -3.11 2.65
C ARG A 23 -15.73 -1.98 2.09
N LYS A 24 -16.09 -1.43 0.93
CA LYS A 24 -15.67 -0.07 0.53
C LYS A 24 -16.36 0.89 1.49
N GLY A 25 -15.60 1.52 2.39
CA GLY A 25 -16.05 2.65 3.21
C GLY A 25 -17.51 2.62 3.66
N GLY A 26 -17.89 1.68 4.54
CA GLY A 26 -19.16 1.74 5.25
C GLY A 26 -20.46 1.63 4.45
N GLU A 27 -20.41 1.31 3.15
CA GLU A 27 -21.61 1.02 2.36
C GLU A 27 -21.55 -0.40 1.79
N GLU A 28 -22.64 -1.13 1.95
CA GLU A 28 -22.86 -2.46 1.40
C GLU A 28 -23.09 -2.32 -0.11
N VAL A 29 -22.04 -2.59 -0.89
CA VAL A 29 -22.14 -2.54 -2.36
C VAL A 29 -22.77 -3.84 -2.83
N GLU A 30 -24.09 -3.82 -3.02
CA GLU A 30 -24.78 -4.80 -3.85
C GLU A 30 -24.27 -4.69 -5.29
N GLY A 31 -23.64 -5.76 -5.80
CA GLY A 31 -23.36 -5.91 -7.23
C GLY A 31 -21.88 -5.85 -7.65
N GLY A 32 -21.23 -7.01 -7.67
CA GLY A 32 -20.61 -7.54 -8.89
C GLY A 32 -19.49 -6.78 -9.63
N GLU A 33 -18.82 -5.78 -9.05
CA GLU A 33 -17.68 -5.14 -9.72
C GLU A 33 -16.35 -5.82 -9.37
N GLU A 34 -15.73 -6.50 -10.35
CA GLU A 34 -14.42 -7.12 -10.18
C GLU A 34 -13.34 -6.03 -10.05
N TRP A 35 -12.91 -5.77 -8.82
CA TRP A 35 -11.97 -4.69 -8.46
C TRP A 35 -10.55 -4.91 -9.00
N ALA A 36 -10.26 -6.08 -9.54
CA ALA A 36 -9.01 -6.38 -10.23
C ALA A 36 -9.29 -7.14 -11.53
N SER A 37 -8.37 -7.04 -12.49
CA SER A 37 -8.38 -7.90 -13.69
C SER A 37 -7.05 -8.60 -13.86
N PHE A 38 -7.10 -9.81 -14.41
CA PHE A 38 -5.95 -10.69 -14.53
C PHE A 38 -5.40 -10.71 -15.96
N GLN A 39 -4.07 -10.67 -16.08
CA GLN A 39 -3.32 -10.84 -17.33
C GLN A 39 -2.13 -11.76 -17.09
N SER A 40 -1.53 -12.32 -18.15
CA SER A 40 -0.30 -13.11 -18.05
C SER A 40 0.57 -12.95 -19.27
N SER A 41 1.82 -13.42 -19.15
CA SER A 41 2.75 -13.56 -20.27
C SER A 41 2.24 -14.55 -21.33
N SER A 42 1.67 -15.66 -20.87
CA SER A 42 1.15 -16.74 -21.69
C SER A 42 0.14 -17.58 -20.91
N GLN A 43 -0.52 -18.51 -21.61
CA GLN A 43 -1.45 -19.47 -21.04
C GLN A 43 -1.27 -20.83 -21.73
N SER A 44 -1.21 -21.92 -20.97
CA SER A 44 -1.02 -23.27 -21.52
C SER A 44 -2.23 -23.73 -22.34
N SER A 45 -3.43 -23.30 -21.97
CA SER A 45 -4.69 -23.57 -22.66
C SER A 45 -5.72 -22.50 -22.35
N ILE A 46 -6.87 -22.52 -23.04
CA ILE A 46 -8.01 -21.66 -22.72
C ILE A 46 -8.59 -21.94 -21.33
N SER A 47 -8.38 -23.14 -20.79
CA SER A 47 -8.83 -23.52 -19.45
C SER A 47 -7.85 -23.12 -18.34
N ASN A 48 -6.69 -22.58 -18.70
CA ASN A 48 -5.63 -22.11 -17.80
C ASN A 48 -5.39 -20.60 -17.91
N ILE A 49 -6.40 -19.83 -18.33
CA ILE A 49 -6.30 -18.39 -18.47
C ILE A 49 -6.13 -17.67 -17.11
N PRO A 50 -5.57 -16.46 -17.09
CA PRO A 50 -5.32 -15.68 -15.87
C PRO A 50 -6.56 -15.45 -15.00
N HIS A 51 -7.74 -15.32 -15.60
CA HIS A 51 -9.00 -15.11 -14.89
C HIS A 51 -9.33 -16.25 -13.90
N PHE A 52 -8.84 -17.47 -14.13
CA PHE A 52 -9.05 -18.59 -13.20
C PHE A 52 -8.06 -18.62 -12.04
N SER A 53 -7.19 -17.62 -11.92
CA SER A 53 -6.20 -17.52 -10.85
C SER A 53 -6.75 -16.89 -9.56
N LYS A 54 -8.06 -16.72 -9.39
CA LYS A 54 -8.59 -16.23 -8.11
C LYS A 54 -8.43 -17.30 -7.01
N LEU A 55 -7.94 -16.89 -5.84
CA LEU A 55 -7.71 -17.78 -4.70
C LEU A 55 -8.96 -18.60 -4.34
N ASN A 56 -8.76 -19.85 -3.92
CA ASN A 56 -9.81 -20.82 -3.56
C ASN A 56 -10.84 -21.16 -4.64
N ARG A 57 -10.81 -20.51 -5.81
CA ARG A 57 -11.64 -20.89 -6.94
C ARG A 57 -11.12 -22.17 -7.58
N ARG A 58 -12.04 -22.92 -8.18
CA ARG A 58 -11.77 -24.17 -8.91
C ARG A 58 -12.19 -24.05 -10.38
N ASP A 59 -12.35 -22.82 -10.84
CA ASP A 59 -12.81 -22.48 -12.19
C ASP A 59 -11.77 -22.92 -13.24
N GLY A 60 -12.23 -23.17 -14.48
CA GLY A 60 -11.39 -23.72 -15.55
C GLY A 60 -10.84 -25.10 -15.20
N VAL A 61 -9.53 -25.29 -15.31
CA VAL A 61 -8.82 -26.47 -14.77
C VAL A 61 -8.07 -26.13 -13.47
N GLY A 62 -8.65 -25.27 -12.64
CA GLY A 62 -8.22 -25.07 -11.25
C GLY A 62 -7.20 -23.95 -11.01
N GLY A 63 -6.88 -23.12 -12.00
CA GLY A 63 -5.88 -22.05 -11.86
C GLY A 63 -5.20 -21.66 -13.17
N TRP A 64 -4.38 -20.60 -13.11
CA TRP A 64 -3.54 -20.18 -14.22
C TRP A 64 -2.28 -21.04 -14.33
N SER A 65 -1.89 -21.35 -15.57
CA SER A 65 -0.59 -21.94 -15.91
C SER A 65 -0.06 -21.35 -17.22
N PRO A 66 1.22 -20.98 -17.30
CA PRO A 66 1.83 -20.48 -18.54
C PRO A 66 2.10 -21.61 -19.54
N GLN A 67 2.43 -21.25 -20.78
CA GLN A 67 2.97 -22.23 -21.74
C GLN A 67 4.31 -22.79 -21.24
N VAL A 68 4.57 -24.07 -21.52
CA VAL A 68 5.83 -24.74 -21.14
C VAL A 68 7.05 -24.09 -21.82
N THR A 69 6.84 -23.46 -22.98
CA THR A 69 7.86 -22.74 -23.75
C THR A 69 8.15 -21.33 -23.22
N ASP A 70 7.33 -20.81 -22.31
CA ASP A 70 7.50 -19.48 -21.72
C ASP A 70 8.62 -19.50 -20.67
N ARG A 71 9.76 -18.90 -21.01
CA ARG A 71 10.94 -18.85 -20.14
C ARG A 71 10.88 -17.77 -19.07
N HIS A 72 9.94 -16.82 -19.18
CA HIS A 72 9.83 -15.70 -18.26
C HIS A 72 8.36 -15.48 -17.87
N PRO A 73 7.71 -16.48 -17.27
CA PRO A 73 6.28 -16.43 -17.00
C PRO A 73 5.97 -15.36 -15.96
N TRP A 74 4.81 -14.70 -16.11
CA TRP A 74 4.28 -13.83 -15.08
C TRP A 74 2.75 -13.85 -15.09
N LEU A 75 2.18 -13.71 -13.89
CA LEU A 75 0.77 -13.44 -13.65
C LEU A 75 0.63 -12.01 -13.12
N GLN A 76 -0.20 -11.20 -13.77
CA GLN A 76 -0.39 -9.79 -13.46
C GLN A 76 -1.80 -9.51 -12.99
N LEU A 77 -1.92 -8.64 -11.99
CA LEU A 77 -3.17 -8.04 -11.55
C LEU A 77 -3.12 -6.54 -11.87
N ASP A 78 -4.15 -6.06 -12.56
CA ASP A 78 -4.51 -4.64 -12.63
C ASP A 78 -5.60 -4.38 -11.59
N LEU A 79 -5.26 -3.69 -10.50
CA LEU A 79 -6.16 -3.36 -9.39
C LEU A 79 -7.15 -2.21 -9.73
N ARG A 80 -7.21 -1.80 -11.01
CA ARG A 80 -8.01 -0.71 -11.60
C ARG A 80 -7.61 0.69 -11.13
N ASP A 81 -7.44 0.86 -9.83
CA ASP A 81 -7.00 2.07 -9.16
C ASP A 81 -5.70 1.84 -8.39
N ARG A 82 -5.12 2.95 -7.92
CA ARG A 82 -3.96 2.89 -7.04
C ARG A 82 -4.39 2.42 -5.65
N MET A 83 -3.82 1.33 -5.18
CA MET A 83 -4.13 0.70 -3.90
C MET A 83 -2.92 0.71 -2.98
N GLU A 84 -3.16 0.67 -1.67
CA GLU A 84 -2.15 0.35 -0.67
C GLU A 84 -2.27 -1.13 -0.29
N VAL A 85 -1.36 -1.95 -0.83
CA VAL A 85 -1.32 -3.39 -0.67
C VAL A 85 -0.49 -3.75 0.56
N THR A 86 -1.05 -4.57 1.43
CA THR A 86 -0.46 -4.93 2.74
C THR A 86 -0.16 -6.41 2.89
N ALA A 87 -0.82 -7.27 2.11
CA ALA A 87 -0.52 -8.70 2.07
C ALA A 87 -0.88 -9.30 0.72
N ILE A 88 -0.34 -10.48 0.46
CA ILE A 88 -0.65 -11.32 -0.71
C ILE A 88 -0.84 -12.77 -0.27
N SER A 89 -1.56 -13.54 -1.06
CA SER A 89 -1.64 -14.99 -0.86
C SER A 89 -1.50 -15.72 -2.17
N THR A 90 -0.87 -16.89 -2.12
CA THR A 90 -0.67 -17.78 -3.26
C THR A 90 -1.16 -19.19 -2.93
N GLN A 91 -1.63 -19.89 -3.95
CA GLN A 91 -2.08 -21.27 -3.92
C GLN A 91 -1.72 -21.90 -5.27
N GLY A 92 -1.50 -23.21 -5.33
CA GLY A 92 -1.25 -23.89 -6.60
C GLY A 92 -2.52 -24.09 -7.42
N ARG A 93 -2.37 -24.72 -8.59
CA ARG A 93 -3.49 -25.09 -9.45
C ARG A 93 -4.23 -26.29 -8.86
N TYR A 94 -5.52 -26.12 -8.59
CA TYR A 94 -6.36 -27.15 -7.96
C TYR A 94 -6.39 -28.45 -8.78
N GLY A 95 -6.30 -29.59 -8.08
CA GLY A 95 -6.38 -30.91 -8.70
C GLY A 95 -5.18 -31.29 -9.58
N SER A 96 -4.04 -30.62 -9.41
CA SER A 96 -2.81 -30.93 -10.15
C SER A 96 -1.58 -30.96 -9.26
N SER A 97 -0.44 -31.24 -9.88
CA SER A 97 0.88 -31.13 -9.25
C SER A 97 1.55 -29.78 -9.56
N ASP A 98 0.80 -28.77 -10.02
CA ASP A 98 1.36 -27.51 -10.48
C ASP A 98 1.23 -26.44 -9.41
N TRP A 99 2.36 -26.03 -8.85
CA TRP A 99 2.44 -24.93 -7.89
C TRP A 99 3.80 -24.25 -7.93
N VAL A 100 3.82 -22.97 -7.61
CA VAL A 100 5.04 -22.18 -7.50
C VAL A 100 5.59 -22.29 -6.08
N SER A 101 6.84 -22.71 -5.94
CA SER A 101 7.55 -22.86 -4.65
C SER A 101 8.40 -21.64 -4.29
N GLY A 102 8.64 -20.74 -5.24
CA GLY A 102 9.10 -19.39 -4.93
C GLY A 102 9.00 -18.43 -6.11
N TYR A 103 8.89 -17.14 -5.80
CA TYR A 103 8.56 -16.11 -6.79
C TYR A 103 9.12 -14.73 -6.39
N LEU A 104 9.17 -13.83 -7.38
CA LEU A 104 9.33 -12.39 -7.16
C LEU A 104 7.96 -11.71 -7.21
N LEU A 105 7.81 -10.67 -6.40
CA LEU A 105 6.71 -9.74 -6.52
C LEU A 105 7.21 -8.43 -7.14
N LEU A 106 6.66 -8.06 -8.30
CA LEU A 106 6.91 -6.78 -8.93
C LEU A 106 5.67 -5.90 -8.85
N PHE A 107 5.86 -4.58 -8.84
CA PHE A 107 4.79 -3.60 -8.80
C PHE A 107 5.06 -2.41 -9.72
N SER A 108 4.00 -1.79 -10.23
CA SER A 108 4.07 -0.63 -11.12
C SER A 108 2.82 0.24 -11.00
N ASP A 109 2.99 1.57 -11.07
CA ASP A 109 1.85 2.49 -11.23
C ASP A 109 1.40 2.59 -12.71
N THR A 110 2.26 2.25 -13.68
CA THR A 110 2.01 2.47 -15.12
C THR A 110 1.90 1.19 -15.95
N GLY A 111 2.32 0.05 -15.41
CA GLY A 111 2.43 -1.21 -16.15
C GLY A 111 3.65 -1.29 -17.09
N LEU A 112 4.42 -0.21 -17.22
CA LEU A 112 5.60 -0.13 -18.09
C LEU A 112 6.91 -0.26 -17.30
N ALA A 113 7.04 0.50 -16.22
CA ALA A 113 8.23 0.50 -15.37
C ALA A 113 7.95 -0.28 -14.09
N TRP A 114 8.66 -1.39 -13.92
CA TRP A 114 8.43 -2.34 -12.82
C TRP A 114 9.50 -2.22 -11.75
N LYS A 115 9.07 -2.23 -10.49
CA LYS A 115 9.93 -2.28 -9.32
C LYS A 115 9.76 -3.61 -8.63
N GLN A 116 10.86 -4.18 -8.18
CA GLN A 116 10.84 -5.39 -7.36
C GLN A 116 10.58 -5.04 -5.90
N TYR A 117 9.65 -5.76 -5.27
CA TYR A 117 9.48 -5.71 -3.82
C TYR A 117 10.64 -6.44 -3.13
N ARG A 118 11.20 -5.83 -2.09
CA ARG A 118 12.25 -6.43 -1.26
C ARG A 118 11.82 -6.42 0.20
N GLN A 119 11.97 -7.56 0.86
CA GLN A 119 11.71 -7.70 2.30
C GLN A 119 12.84 -7.05 3.11
N GLU A 120 12.66 -6.96 4.44
CA GLU A 120 13.62 -6.27 5.34
C GLU A 120 15.00 -6.94 5.38
N ASP A 121 15.05 -8.26 5.16
CA ASP A 121 16.28 -9.05 5.01
C ASP A 121 17.03 -8.75 3.70
N GLY A 122 16.48 -7.87 2.85
CA GLY A 122 17.01 -7.54 1.52
C GLY A 122 16.77 -8.64 0.48
N VAL A 123 16.19 -9.78 0.87
CA VAL A 123 15.88 -10.89 -0.01
C VAL A 123 14.60 -10.54 -0.77
N GLY A 124 14.74 -10.35 -2.07
CA GLY A 124 13.63 -9.97 -2.94
C GLY A 124 12.74 -11.12 -3.41
N ARG A 125 12.82 -12.28 -2.74
CA ARG A 125 12.16 -13.54 -3.11
C ARG A 125 11.19 -13.97 -2.03
N PHE A 126 10.01 -14.40 -2.43
CA PHE A 126 9.01 -15.01 -1.56
C PHE A 126 9.08 -16.54 -1.64
N VAL A 127 8.93 -17.18 -0.48
CA VAL A 127 8.70 -18.63 -0.40
C VAL A 127 7.24 -18.91 -0.78
N GLY A 128 7.04 -19.77 -1.78
CA GLY A 128 5.72 -20.11 -2.30
C GLY A 128 5.12 -21.33 -1.62
N ASN A 129 4.33 -22.06 -2.39
CA ASN A 129 3.56 -23.21 -1.96
C ASN A 129 4.40 -24.50 -1.96
N VAL A 130 3.98 -25.47 -1.15
CA VAL A 130 4.54 -26.84 -1.12
C VAL A 130 3.57 -27.89 -1.67
N ASN A 131 2.36 -27.48 -2.05
CA ASN A 131 1.33 -28.30 -2.66
C ASN A 131 0.31 -27.40 -3.41
N ALA A 132 -0.67 -28.02 -4.07
CA ALA A 132 -1.67 -27.32 -4.86
C ALA A 132 -2.78 -26.63 -4.04
N ASP A 133 -3.04 -27.09 -2.82
CA ASP A 133 -4.27 -26.78 -2.07
C ASP A 133 -4.08 -25.81 -0.91
N SER A 134 -2.91 -25.81 -0.27
CA SER A 134 -2.62 -24.97 0.89
C SER A 134 -2.41 -23.52 0.44
N VAL A 135 -3.06 -22.59 1.13
CA VAL A 135 -2.83 -21.15 0.94
C VAL A 135 -1.58 -20.74 1.70
N VAL A 136 -0.67 -20.06 1.03
CA VAL A 136 0.48 -19.41 1.65
C VAL A 136 0.22 -17.91 1.68
N HIS A 137 0.15 -17.35 2.88
CA HIS A 137 -0.13 -15.94 3.12
C HIS A 137 1.15 -15.20 3.51
N HIS A 138 1.42 -14.07 2.86
CA HIS A 138 2.56 -13.20 3.16
C HIS A 138 2.08 -11.80 3.49
N LYS A 139 2.30 -11.39 4.74
CA LYS A 139 2.17 -9.99 5.15
C LYS A 139 3.41 -9.24 4.68
N LEU A 140 3.22 -8.14 3.96
CA LEU A 140 4.30 -7.31 3.48
C LEU A 140 4.86 -6.46 4.64
N SER A 141 6.17 -6.50 4.85
CA SER A 141 6.86 -5.68 5.86
C SER A 141 6.64 -4.18 5.65
N HIS A 142 6.60 -3.74 4.39
CA HIS A 142 6.14 -2.41 4.00
C HIS A 142 5.03 -2.52 2.96
N SER A 143 4.02 -1.67 3.08
CA SER A 143 2.91 -1.67 2.12
C SER A 143 3.36 -1.15 0.75
N ILE A 144 2.84 -1.75 -0.32
CA ILE A 144 3.08 -1.30 -1.69
C ILE A 144 1.96 -0.35 -2.12
N ARG A 145 2.32 0.84 -2.59
CA ARG A 145 1.36 1.80 -3.18
C ARG A 145 1.44 1.75 -4.70
N SER A 146 0.55 0.98 -5.32
CA SER A 146 0.64 0.62 -6.73
C SER A 146 -0.73 0.30 -7.33
N ARG A 147 -0.86 0.39 -8.65
CA ARG A 147 -2.03 -0.10 -9.40
C ARG A 147 -1.83 -1.51 -9.92
N PHE A 148 -0.61 -1.85 -10.35
CA PHE A 148 -0.30 -3.15 -10.93
C PHE A 148 0.59 -3.96 -10.00
N LEU A 149 0.36 -5.27 -9.99
CA LEU A 149 1.21 -6.28 -9.36
C LEU A 149 1.51 -7.39 -10.34
N ARG A 150 2.72 -7.96 -10.26
CA ARG A 150 3.14 -9.14 -11.01
C ARG A 150 3.76 -10.17 -10.08
N PHE A 151 3.23 -11.39 -10.15
CA PHE A 151 3.83 -12.58 -9.58
C PHE A 151 4.69 -13.22 -10.67
N VAL A 152 6.00 -13.28 -10.42
CA VAL A 152 6.97 -13.85 -11.36
C VAL A 152 7.52 -15.15 -10.76
N PRO A 153 7.04 -16.32 -11.21
CA PRO A 153 7.56 -17.61 -10.76
C PRO A 153 9.07 -17.70 -10.98
N LEU A 154 9.77 -18.21 -9.97
CA LEU A 154 11.20 -18.53 -10.03
C LEU A 154 11.44 -20.02 -9.93
N ASP A 155 10.74 -20.69 -9.00
CA ASP A 155 10.79 -22.13 -8.81
C ASP A 155 9.39 -22.70 -8.64
N TRP A 156 9.23 -23.97 -9.02
CA TRP A 156 7.96 -24.70 -8.96
C TRP A 156 8.20 -26.15 -8.53
N ASN A 157 7.12 -26.91 -8.41
CA ASN A 157 7.19 -28.33 -8.11
C ASN A 157 8.09 -29.08 -9.13
N PRO A 158 9.14 -29.80 -8.70
CA PRO A 158 9.98 -30.58 -9.62
C PRO A 158 9.22 -31.68 -10.37
N SER A 159 8.13 -32.19 -9.79
CA SER A 159 7.26 -33.22 -10.40
C SER A 159 6.03 -32.66 -11.11
N GLY A 160 5.95 -31.34 -11.29
CA GLY A 160 4.84 -30.66 -11.96
C GLY A 160 5.30 -29.40 -12.69
N TRP A 161 4.43 -28.41 -12.78
CA TRP A 161 4.74 -27.16 -13.48
C TRP A 161 4.31 -25.91 -12.69
N VAL A 162 4.40 -24.75 -13.33
CA VAL A 162 3.88 -23.48 -12.80
C VAL A 162 2.35 -23.52 -12.76
N GLY A 163 1.80 -23.33 -11.56
CA GLY A 163 0.38 -23.14 -11.32
C GLY A 163 0.17 -22.09 -10.23
N LEU A 164 -0.72 -21.12 -10.48
CA LEU A 164 -1.07 -20.10 -9.49
C LEU A 164 -2.57 -19.84 -9.41
N ARG A 165 -3.01 -19.69 -8.17
CA ARG A 165 -4.13 -18.87 -7.74
C ARG A 165 -3.63 -17.87 -6.69
N VAL A 166 -4.13 -16.65 -6.70
CA VAL A 166 -3.64 -15.55 -5.88
C VAL A 166 -4.79 -14.69 -5.35
N GLU A 167 -4.51 -14.00 -4.25
CA GLU A 167 -5.33 -12.93 -3.68
C GLU A 167 -4.42 -11.80 -3.21
N VAL A 168 -4.91 -10.56 -3.29
CA VAL A 168 -4.18 -9.37 -2.85
C VAL A 168 -5.01 -8.63 -1.82
N TYR A 169 -4.39 -8.27 -0.71
CA TYR A 169 -5.04 -7.64 0.44
C TYR A 169 -4.54 -6.21 0.61
N GLY A 170 -5.44 -5.27 0.89
CA GLY A 170 -5.11 -3.86 0.97
C GLY A 170 -6.32 -2.96 1.07
N CYS A 171 -6.13 -1.67 0.83
CA CYS A 171 -7.19 -0.67 0.80
C CYS A 171 -6.97 0.34 -0.32
N ALA A 172 -8.02 1.11 -0.65
CA ALA A 172 -7.92 2.21 -1.60
C ALA A 172 -6.91 3.25 -1.11
N TYR A 173 -5.92 3.59 -1.95
CA TYR A 173 -4.95 4.61 -1.59
C TYR A 173 -5.54 6.00 -1.82
N LYS A 174 -5.72 6.76 -0.73
CA LYS A 174 -6.14 8.16 -0.79
C LYS A 174 -4.91 9.06 -0.62
N SER A 175 -4.51 9.76 -1.68
CA SER A 175 -3.58 10.88 -1.56
C SER A 175 -4.32 12.19 -1.36
N TYR A 176 -3.95 12.93 -0.32
CA TYR A 176 -4.30 14.34 -0.21
C TYR A 176 -3.42 15.13 -1.17
N VAL A 177 -3.98 15.54 -2.30
CA VAL A 177 -3.35 16.49 -3.22
C VAL A 177 -4.03 17.83 -2.96
N ALA A 178 -3.27 18.79 -2.41
CA ALA A 178 -3.70 20.17 -2.37
C ALA A 178 -3.18 20.86 -3.64
N ASP A 179 -4.06 21.54 -4.35
CA ASP A 179 -3.70 22.39 -5.48
C ASP A 179 -3.62 23.85 -5.00
N PHE A 180 -2.54 24.53 -5.37
CA PHE A 180 -2.29 25.91 -4.96
C PHE A 180 -2.04 26.73 -6.21
N ASP A 181 -3.03 27.53 -6.59
CA ASP A 181 -3.03 28.44 -7.74
C ASP A 181 -2.35 29.78 -7.45
N GLY A 182 -1.64 29.88 -6.32
CA GLY A 182 -1.07 31.13 -5.80
C GLY A 182 -2.06 31.99 -5.00
N ARG A 183 -3.34 31.61 -4.91
CA ARG A 183 -4.34 32.28 -4.05
C ARG A 183 -4.76 31.43 -2.86
N SER A 184 -4.60 30.12 -2.99
CA SER A 184 -4.91 29.16 -1.93
C SER A 184 -3.73 29.00 -0.96
N SER A 185 -4.02 28.80 0.33
CA SER A 185 -3.02 28.48 1.35
C SER A 185 -3.61 27.55 2.42
N LEU A 186 -2.75 26.78 3.09
CA LEU A 186 -3.14 26.04 4.29
C LEU A 186 -2.67 26.81 5.51
N LEU A 187 -3.61 27.20 6.38
CA LEU A 187 -3.30 27.89 7.63
C LEU A 187 -3.18 26.87 8.76
N TYR A 188 -1.99 26.76 9.34
CA TYR A 188 -1.77 26.04 10.59
C TYR A 188 -1.81 27.02 11.77
N ARG A 189 -2.73 26.83 12.71
CA ARG A 189 -2.87 27.67 13.91
C ARG A 189 -2.48 26.87 15.15
N PHE A 190 -1.45 27.33 15.86
CA PHE A 190 -1.04 26.73 17.13
C PHE A 190 -2.13 26.94 18.19
N ASN A 191 -2.43 25.89 18.97
CA ASN A 191 -3.39 25.97 20.07
C ASN A 191 -2.71 26.64 21.28
N GLN A 192 -3.10 27.87 21.60
CA GLN A 192 -2.39 28.84 22.46
C GLN A 192 -2.40 28.53 23.98
N LYS A 193 -2.25 27.29 24.41
CA LYS A 193 -1.98 27.00 25.82
C LYS A 193 -0.48 26.91 26.04
N SER A 194 0.14 28.08 26.25
CA SER A 194 1.52 28.29 26.72
C SER A 194 2.56 27.28 26.20
N MET A 195 3.02 27.44 24.96
CA MET A 195 4.17 26.69 24.47
C MET A 195 5.47 27.39 24.95
N SER A 196 6.07 26.85 26.01
CA SER A 196 7.52 26.89 26.19
C SER A 196 8.05 25.61 25.57
N THR A 197 8.43 25.68 24.30
CA THR A 197 9.02 24.55 23.58
C THR A 197 10.53 24.77 23.55
N VAL A 198 11.29 23.86 24.16
CA VAL A 198 12.75 23.82 24.00
C VAL A 198 13.11 23.54 22.52
N LYS A 199 12.18 22.96 21.75
CA LYS A 199 12.30 22.64 20.33
C LYS A 199 10.93 22.43 19.69
N ASP A 200 10.68 23.08 18.56
CA ASP A 200 9.58 22.77 17.65
C ASP A 200 10.10 22.06 16.40
N VAL A 201 9.40 21.00 15.97
CA VAL A 201 9.75 20.25 14.76
C VAL A 201 8.57 20.26 13.80
N ILE A 202 8.73 20.98 12.68
CA ILE A 202 7.80 20.96 11.56
C ILE A 202 8.42 20.08 10.47
N SER A 203 7.76 18.98 10.12
CA SER A 203 8.22 18.06 9.06
C SER A 203 7.28 18.09 7.86
N LEU A 204 7.83 18.39 6.68
CA LEU A 204 7.09 18.46 5.42
C LEU A 204 7.62 17.40 4.46
N ARG A 205 6.73 16.56 3.91
CA ARG A 205 7.05 15.63 2.82
C ARG A 205 6.10 15.88 1.66
N PHE A 206 6.62 16.42 0.57
CA PHE A 206 5.83 16.79 -0.59
C PHE A 206 6.53 16.42 -1.90
N LYS A 207 5.78 16.50 -3.00
CA LYS A 207 6.29 16.54 -4.37
C LYS A 207 5.55 17.66 -5.09
N SER A 208 6.27 18.50 -5.83
CA SER A 208 5.69 19.60 -6.60
C SER A 208 5.96 19.42 -8.08
N ARG A 209 5.01 19.86 -8.92
CA ARG A 209 5.24 20.04 -10.37
C ARG A 209 5.89 21.39 -10.69
N GLN A 210 5.83 22.33 -9.75
CA GLN A 210 6.44 23.65 -9.86
C GLN A 210 7.83 23.64 -9.22
N ALA A 211 8.79 24.31 -9.86
CA ALA A 211 10.14 24.48 -9.33
C ALA A 211 10.30 25.73 -8.45
N GLU A 212 9.29 26.60 -8.44
CA GLU A 212 9.23 27.86 -7.71
C GLU A 212 7.97 27.89 -6.82
N GLY A 213 8.08 28.42 -5.60
CA GLY A 213 6.92 28.70 -4.74
C GLY A 213 7.23 28.78 -3.25
N VAL A 214 6.34 29.42 -2.48
CA VAL A 214 6.42 29.48 -1.01
C VAL A 214 5.79 28.23 -0.42
N LEU A 215 6.52 27.51 0.43
CA LEU A 215 6.07 26.26 1.08
C LEU A 215 5.57 26.50 2.51
N LEU A 216 6.21 27.41 3.22
CA LEU A 216 5.87 27.80 4.59
C LEU A 216 6.18 29.29 4.73
N HIS A 217 5.26 30.05 5.30
CA HIS A 217 5.53 31.42 5.73
C HIS A 217 4.85 31.64 7.09
N GLY A 218 5.61 32.16 8.04
CA GLY A 218 5.12 32.55 9.34
C GLY A 218 5.68 33.92 9.70
N GLU A 219 4.82 34.80 10.20
CA GLU A 219 5.18 36.14 10.65
C GLU A 219 4.77 36.29 12.12
N GLY A 220 5.69 36.77 12.94
CA GLY A 220 5.51 37.09 14.35
C GLY A 220 5.07 38.53 14.56
N GLN A 221 4.54 38.84 15.75
CA GLN A 221 3.98 40.16 16.05
C GLN A 221 5.00 41.31 16.04
N ARG A 222 6.30 41.02 16.02
CA ARG A 222 7.39 42.00 16.05
C ARG A 222 8.13 42.13 14.71
N GLY A 223 7.55 41.60 13.63
CA GLY A 223 8.19 41.56 12.30
C GLY A 223 9.18 40.40 12.13
N ASP A 224 9.27 39.52 13.13
CA ASP A 224 10.00 38.24 13.04
C ASP A 224 9.34 37.40 11.94
N TYR A 225 10.11 36.68 11.14
CA TYR A 225 9.53 35.79 10.15
C TYR A 225 10.36 34.54 9.90
N ILE A 226 9.67 33.50 9.45
CA ILE A 226 10.26 32.29 8.90
C ILE A 226 9.60 32.02 7.55
N THR A 227 10.40 31.87 6.50
CA THR A 227 9.91 31.52 5.17
C THR A 227 10.71 30.35 4.62
N LEU A 228 10.04 29.29 4.21
CA LEU A 228 10.62 28.19 3.44
C LEU A 228 10.09 28.27 2.01
N GLU A 229 10.99 28.39 1.05
CA GLU A 229 10.66 28.49 -0.37
C GLU A 229 11.29 27.35 -1.15
N LEU A 230 10.65 26.99 -2.25
CA LEU A 230 11.25 26.22 -3.32
C LEU A 230 11.71 27.23 -4.37
N HIS A 231 13.01 27.27 -4.64
CA HIS A 231 13.61 28.09 -5.68
C HIS A 231 14.48 27.23 -6.59
N ARG A 232 14.12 27.15 -7.86
CA ARG A 232 14.72 26.26 -8.87
C ARG A 232 14.85 24.81 -8.39
N GLY A 233 13.81 24.31 -7.73
CA GLY A 233 13.75 22.94 -7.19
C GLY A 233 14.61 22.70 -5.95
N ARG A 234 15.22 23.74 -5.37
CA ARG A 234 15.98 23.69 -4.11
C ARG A 234 15.23 24.40 -3.00
N LEU A 235 15.40 23.91 -1.78
CA LEU A 235 14.80 24.53 -0.60
C LEU A 235 15.68 25.70 -0.13
N ALA A 236 15.06 26.86 0.09
CA ALA A 236 15.67 28.05 0.69
C ALA A 236 14.91 28.41 1.97
N LEU A 237 15.63 28.54 3.09
CA LEU A 237 15.06 28.92 4.38
C LEU A 237 15.54 30.32 4.76
N TYR A 238 14.60 31.21 5.02
CA TYR A 238 14.83 32.57 5.50
C TYR A 238 14.28 32.69 6.92
N LEU A 239 15.09 33.28 7.81
CA LEU A 239 14.79 33.43 9.23
C LEU A 239 15.16 34.85 9.66
N ASN A 240 14.21 35.56 10.27
CA ASN A 240 14.42 36.81 10.98
C ASN A 240 13.80 36.71 12.37
N LEU A 241 14.58 36.99 13.41
CA LEU A 241 14.18 36.87 14.81
C LEU A 241 13.97 38.23 15.51
N GLY A 242 13.96 39.33 14.73
CA GLY A 242 13.78 40.69 15.24
C GLY A 242 15.03 41.28 15.89
N GLU A 243 15.03 42.60 16.12
CA GLU A 243 16.07 43.29 16.89
C GLU A 243 15.67 43.43 18.37
N PHE A 244 16.60 43.14 19.28
CA PHE A 244 16.47 43.50 20.69
C PHE A 244 16.61 45.02 20.84
N VAL A 245 15.49 45.73 20.99
CA VAL A 245 15.54 47.14 21.43
C VAL A 245 16.00 47.17 22.89
N THR A 246 17.26 47.53 23.13
CA THR A 246 17.72 47.89 24.48
C THR A 246 17.05 49.20 24.89
N PRO A 247 16.38 49.29 26.06
CA PRO A 247 15.84 50.56 26.52
C PRO A 247 16.98 51.53 26.80
N GLY A 248 17.02 52.63 26.04
CA GLY A 248 18.04 53.67 26.16
C GLY A 248 17.98 54.33 27.54
N HIS A 249 19.11 54.30 28.26
CA HIS A 249 19.33 55.17 29.41
C HIS A 249 19.50 56.59 28.90
N ALA A 250 18.45 57.41 29.01
CA ALA A 250 18.56 58.85 28.88
C ALA A 250 19.17 59.41 30.17
N VAL A 251 20.47 59.72 30.16
CA VAL A 251 21.08 60.57 31.19
C VAL A 251 20.78 62.02 30.82
N SER A 252 19.91 62.66 31.59
CA SER A 252 19.72 64.10 31.55
C SER A 252 20.81 64.76 32.41
N LEU A 253 21.62 65.61 31.78
CA LEU A 253 22.46 66.57 32.48
C LEU A 253 21.65 67.87 32.65
N PRO A 254 21.62 68.49 33.83
CA PRO A 254 21.10 69.83 33.97
C PRO A 254 22.09 70.84 33.35
N GLN A 255 21.57 71.78 32.57
CA GLN A 255 22.28 73.00 32.16
C GLN A 255 21.82 74.18 33.03
N PRO A 256 22.52 75.32 32.94
CA PRO A 256 23.70 75.71 33.71
C PRO A 256 23.34 76.31 35.09
#